data_AF-A0A9E3Y8K1-F1
#
_entry.id   AF-A0A9E3Y8K1-F1
#
_cell.length_a   1.000
_cell.length_b   1.000
_cell.length_c   1.000
_cell.angle_alpha   90.00
_cell.angle_beta   90.00
_cell.angle_gamma   90.00
#
_symmetry.space_group_name_H-M   'P 1'
#
loop_
_entity.id
_entity.type
_entity.pdbx_description
1 polymer ?
#
loop_
_entity_poly.entity_id
_entity_poly.type
_entity_poly.pdbx_seq_one_letter_code
_entity_poly.pdbx_strand_id
1 'polypeptide(L)'
;MTNVASIQQAPSMRFALAARCVADEARRIGLVAPAFKSPPRIGDVDRTLRRTGRDVVVAVRVKGRPFAAVLADLVEGVVVANSLSGAEASKARAMLWQALSGTDAMAA
;
A
#
# COMPACT_ATOMS: atom_id res chain seq x y z
N MET A 1 16.90 -17.47 -13.94
CA MET A 1 16.14 -16.33 -14.50
C MET A 1 14.70 -16.45 -14.03
N THR A 2 14.34 -15.76 -12.96
CA THR A 2 12.99 -15.82 -12.38
C THR A 2 12.02 -15.11 -13.31
N ASN A 3 11.06 -15.83 -13.88
CA ASN A 3 10.10 -15.29 -14.84
C ASN A 3 9.18 -14.27 -14.13
N VAL A 4 9.25 -13.01 -14.56
CA VAL A 4 8.45 -11.89 -14.01
C VAL A 4 6.95 -12.10 -14.24
N ALA A 5 6.57 -12.85 -15.28
CA ALA A 5 5.16 -13.16 -15.57
C ALA A 5 4.50 -14.04 -14.50
N SER A 6 5.25 -14.94 -13.84
CA SER A 6 4.72 -15.78 -12.75
C SER A 6 4.44 -15.00 -11.46
N ILE A 7 5.08 -13.84 -11.27
CA ILE A 7 4.81 -12.96 -10.12
C ILE A 7 3.41 -12.33 -10.24
N GLN A 8 2.91 -12.13 -11.46
CA GLN A 8 1.55 -11.63 -11.72
C GLN A 8 0.46 -12.58 -11.22
N GLN A 9 0.75 -13.89 -11.14
CA GLN A 9 -0.21 -14.91 -10.72
C GLN A 9 -0.21 -15.21 -9.21
N ALA A 10 0.66 -14.57 -8.43
CA ALA A 10 0.74 -14.76 -6.98
C ALA A 10 0.25 -13.50 -6.23
N PRO A 11 -1.04 -13.42 -5.83
CA PRO A 11 -1.61 -12.24 -5.20
C PRO A 11 -0.85 -11.75 -3.96
N SER A 12 -0.31 -12.69 -3.18
CA SER A 12 0.51 -12.38 -1.99
C SER A 12 1.83 -11.71 -2.33
N MET A 13 2.50 -12.14 -3.42
CA MET A 13 3.75 -11.53 -3.88
C MET A 13 3.49 -10.14 -4.47
N ARG A 14 2.44 -10.00 -5.29
CA ARG A 14 2.04 -8.70 -5.86
C ARG A 14 1.71 -7.70 -4.76
N PHE A 15 0.97 -8.14 -3.71
CA PHE A 15 0.72 -7.33 -2.52
C PHE A 15 2.02 -6.95 -1.79
N ALA A 16 2.91 -7.92 -1.52
CA ALA A 16 4.16 -7.65 -0.80
C ALA A 16 5.07 -6.65 -1.53
N LEU A 17 5.16 -6.75 -2.86
CA LEU A 17 5.93 -5.83 -3.70
C LEU A 17 5.34 -4.41 -3.68
N ALA A 18 4.02 -4.29 -3.88
CA ALA A 18 3.34 -2.99 -3.82
C ALA A 18 3.45 -2.33 -2.44
N ALA A 19 3.21 -3.11 -1.37
CA ALA A 19 3.34 -2.65 0.01
C ALA A 19 4.76 -2.18 0.32
N ARG A 20 5.77 -2.90 -0.16
CA ARG A 20 7.18 -2.50 -0.01
C ARG A 20 7.47 -1.21 -0.77
N CYS A 21 7.06 -1.11 -2.03
CA CYS A 21 7.22 0.10 -2.84
C CYS A 21 6.64 1.34 -2.14
N VAL A 22 5.38 1.25 -1.67
CA VAL A 22 4.70 2.33 -0.95
C VAL A 22 5.40 2.68 0.36
N ALA A 23 5.83 1.68 1.14
CA ALA A 23 6.54 1.91 2.39
C ALA A 23 7.92 2.56 2.18
N ASP A 24 8.66 2.12 1.17
CA ASP A 24 9.98 2.66 0.84
C ASP A 24 9.85 4.10 0.35
N GLU A 25 8.88 4.39 -0.50
CA GLU A 25 8.58 5.75 -0.95
C GLU A 25 8.13 6.66 0.20
N ALA A 26 7.24 6.19 1.08
CA ALA A 26 6.81 6.95 2.26
C ALA A 26 8.01 7.37 3.12
N ARG A 27 8.95 6.45 3.39
CA ARG A 27 10.19 6.78 4.13
C ARG A 27 11.04 7.78 3.37
N ARG A 28 11.21 7.60 2.05
CA ARG A 28 12.02 8.47 1.19
C ARG A 28 11.53 9.92 1.24
N ILE A 29 10.22 10.13 1.33
CA ILE A 29 9.61 11.46 1.37
C ILE A 29 9.38 11.99 2.80
N GLY A 30 9.96 11.33 3.81
CA GLY A 30 9.95 11.79 5.20
C GLY A 30 8.68 11.45 5.99
N LEU A 31 7.83 10.56 5.49
CA LEU A 31 6.62 10.10 6.18
C LEU A 31 6.86 8.82 6.99
N VAL A 32 6.00 8.61 7.98
CA VAL A 32 5.91 7.32 8.69
C VAL A 32 5.36 6.27 7.73
N ALA A 33 6.14 5.21 7.50
CA ALA A 33 5.68 4.05 6.74
C ALA A 33 4.96 3.07 7.67
N PRO A 34 3.65 2.80 7.48
CA PRO A 34 2.94 1.81 8.26
C PRO A 34 3.41 0.39 7.91
N ALA A 35 3.24 -0.54 8.85
CA ALA A 35 3.34 -1.96 8.56
C ALA A 35 2.09 -2.43 7.80
N PHE A 36 2.27 -2.93 6.58
CA PHE A 36 1.17 -3.46 5.78
C PHE A 36 0.92 -4.95 6.03
N LYS A 37 -0.35 -5.33 6.14
CA LYS A 37 -0.80 -6.74 6.32
C LYS A 37 -2.00 -7.07 5.44
N SER A 38 -2.27 -8.36 5.25
CA SER A 38 -3.47 -8.86 4.57
C SER A 38 -3.82 -10.25 5.13
N PRO A 39 -5.11 -10.58 5.36
CA PRO A 39 -6.28 -9.70 5.34
C PRO A 39 -6.44 -8.91 6.66
N PRO A 40 -7.43 -7.98 6.75
CA PRO A 40 -7.90 -7.45 8.02
C PRO A 40 -8.40 -8.56 8.96
N ARG A 41 -8.28 -8.36 10.27
CA ARG A 41 -8.81 -9.29 11.28
C ARG A 41 -10.32 -9.13 11.54
N ILE A 42 -10.88 -8.01 11.10
CA ILE A 42 -12.31 -7.72 11.14
C ILE A 42 -12.89 -8.17 9.80
N GLY A 43 -13.96 -8.98 9.82
CA GLY A 43 -14.63 -9.45 8.62
C GLY A 43 -15.27 -8.30 7.82
N ASP A 44 -15.42 -8.50 6.51
CA ASP A 44 -16.18 -7.64 5.59
C ASP A 44 -15.73 -6.18 5.40
N VAL A 45 -14.60 -5.79 5.97
CA VAL A 45 -13.98 -4.48 5.69
C VAL A 45 -12.84 -4.58 4.69
N ASP A 46 -12.69 -3.53 3.88
CA ASP A 46 -11.63 -3.45 2.87
C ASP A 46 -10.27 -3.09 3.46
N ARG A 47 -10.26 -2.24 4.48
CA ARG A 47 -9.04 -1.78 5.14
C ARG A 47 -9.30 -1.51 6.62
N THR A 48 -8.34 -1.88 7.45
CA THR A 48 -8.32 -1.50 8.88
C THR A 48 -7.02 -0.79 9.20
N LEU A 49 -7.10 0.14 10.14
CA LEU A 49 -5.94 0.82 10.71
C LEU A 49 -5.90 0.56 12.22
N ARG A 50 -4.74 0.17 12.73
CA ARG A 50 -4.50 0.01 14.16
C ARG A 50 -3.25 0.78 14.56
N ARG A 51 -3.37 1.61 15.59
CA ARG A 51 -2.25 2.35 16.19
C ARG A 51 -1.78 1.65 17.47
N THR A 52 -0.47 1.60 17.68
CA THR A 52 0.14 1.08 18.90
C THR A 52 1.35 1.95 19.22
N GLY A 53 1.16 2.94 20.10
CA GLY A 53 2.15 3.98 20.31
C GLY A 53 2.43 4.74 19.02
N ARG A 54 3.69 4.73 18.57
CA ARG A 54 4.12 5.36 17.30
C ARG A 54 3.93 4.45 16.09
N ASP A 55 3.68 3.16 16.30
CA ASP A 55 3.52 2.20 15.21
C ASP A 55 2.10 2.24 14.65
N VAL A 56 1.99 2.10 13.33
CA VAL A 56 0.72 2.01 12.62
C VAL A 56 0.72 0.74 11.77
N VAL A 57 -0.30 -0.08 11.95
CA VAL A 57 -0.56 -1.25 11.11
C VAL A 57 -1.76 -0.96 10.21
N VAL A 58 -1.57 -1.11 8.91
CA VAL A 58 -2.64 -1.04 7.92
C VAL A 58 -2.84 -2.44 7.36
N ALA A 59 -4.03 -3.02 7.55
CA ALA A 59 -4.37 -4.30 6.94
C ALA A 59 -5.36 -4.07 5.79
N VAL A 60 -5.14 -4.70 4.63
CA VAL A 60 -5.91 -4.50 3.40
C VAL A 60 -6.45 -5.85 2.89
N ARG A 61 -7.71 -5.86 2.47
CA ARG A 61 -8.34 -7.00 1.82
C ARG A 61 -7.86 -7.09 0.37
N VAL A 62 -7.26 -8.23 0.01
CA VAL A 62 -6.78 -8.50 -1.36
C VAL A 62 -7.75 -9.42 -2.12
N LYS A 63 -8.25 -10.46 -1.47
CA LYS A 63 -9.13 -11.46 -2.11
C LYS A 63 -10.43 -10.83 -2.58
N GLY A 64 -10.82 -11.13 -3.83
CA GLY A 64 -12.08 -10.68 -4.42
C GLY A 64 -12.14 -9.20 -4.78
N ARG A 65 -10.99 -8.51 -4.83
CA ARG A 65 -10.93 -7.07 -5.15
C ARG A 65 -10.05 -6.81 -6.36
N PRO A 66 -10.40 -5.82 -7.20
CA PRO A 66 -9.49 -5.31 -8.22
C PRO A 66 -8.18 -4.86 -7.58
N PHE A 67 -7.04 -5.23 -8.18
CA PHE A 67 -5.75 -4.91 -7.58
C PHE A 67 -5.51 -3.39 -7.47
N ALA A 68 -6.08 -2.59 -8.38
CA ALA A 68 -6.07 -1.13 -8.27
C ALA A 68 -6.70 -0.60 -6.96
N ALA A 69 -7.75 -1.26 -6.45
CA ALA A 69 -8.36 -0.91 -5.17
C ALA A 69 -7.43 -1.25 -3.99
N VAL A 70 -6.66 -2.34 -4.09
CA VAL A 70 -5.63 -2.70 -3.12
C VAL A 70 -4.53 -1.64 -3.09
N LEU A 71 -4.06 -1.18 -4.26
CA LEU A 71 -3.07 -0.12 -4.36
C LEU A 71 -3.58 1.20 -3.74
N ALA A 72 -4.83 1.57 -4.02
CA ALA A 72 -5.45 2.75 -3.42
C ALA A 72 -5.49 2.66 -1.89
N ASP A 73 -5.80 1.49 -1.34
CA ASP A 73 -5.81 1.26 0.10
C ASP A 73 -4.42 1.32 0.76
N LEU A 74 -3.37 0.93 0.04
CA LEU A 74 -1.98 1.11 0.50
C LEU A 74 -1.62 2.59 0.58
N VAL A 75 -1.94 3.36 -0.48
CA VAL A 75 -1.69 4.81 -0.55
C VAL A 75 -2.47 5.56 0.54
N GLU A 76 -3.78 5.32 0.66
CA GLU A 76 -4.61 5.92 1.71
C GLU A 76 -4.18 5.44 3.10
N GLY A 77 -3.62 4.25 3.21
CA GLY A 77 -2.98 3.76 4.43
C GLY A 77 -1.89 4.69 4.95
N VAL A 78 -1.01 5.17 4.07
CA VAL A 78 0.07 6.13 4.42
C VAL A 78 -0.51 7.48 4.79
N VAL A 79 -1.44 8.02 3.98
CA VAL A 79 -2.06 9.33 4.20
C VAL A 79 -2.71 9.38 5.59
N VAL A 80 -3.53 8.38 5.93
CA VAL A 80 -4.22 8.32 7.21
C VAL A 80 -3.24 8.02 8.36
N ALA A 81 -2.23 7.15 8.15
CA ALA A 81 -1.22 6.87 9.18
C ALA A 81 -0.50 8.14 9.64
N ASN A 82 -0.25 9.07 8.72
CA ASN A 82 0.44 10.34 8.94
C ASN A 82 -0.51 11.52 9.22
N SER A 83 -1.82 11.29 9.32
CA SER A 83 -2.83 12.33 9.57
C SER A 83 -2.78 13.50 8.57
N LEU A 84 -2.39 13.22 7.33
CA LEU A 84 -2.26 14.26 6.30
C LEU A 84 -3.64 14.72 5.82
N SER A 85 -3.74 16.01 5.49
CA SER A 85 -4.98 16.60 4.94
C SER A 85 -4.68 17.62 3.83
N GLY A 86 -5.72 18.05 3.11
CA GLY A 86 -5.63 19.11 2.10
C GLY A 86 -4.51 18.91 1.06
N ALA A 87 -3.69 19.95 0.87
CA ALA A 87 -2.60 19.96 -0.09
C ALA A 87 -1.52 18.93 0.22
N GLU A 88 -1.20 18.71 1.49
CA GLU A 88 -0.18 17.74 1.91
C GLU A 88 -0.59 16.30 1.56
N ALA A 89 -1.86 15.96 1.83
CA ALA A 89 -2.40 14.65 1.45
C ALA A 89 -2.40 14.47 -0.07
N SER A 90 -2.73 15.51 -0.83
CA SER A 90 -2.73 15.48 -2.30
C SER A 90 -1.33 15.25 -2.86
N LYS A 91 -0.33 15.96 -2.32
CA LYS A 91 1.08 15.79 -2.69
C LYS A 91 1.59 14.38 -2.37
N ALA A 92 1.29 13.88 -1.17
CA ALA A 92 1.69 12.52 -0.76
C ALA A 92 1.09 11.46 -1.69
N ARG A 93 -0.20 11.57 -2.02
CA ARG A 93 -0.85 10.66 -2.98
C ARG A 93 -0.14 10.66 -4.34
N ALA A 94 0.14 11.85 -4.89
CA ALA A 94 0.81 11.97 -6.18
C ALA A 94 2.18 11.27 -6.19
N MET A 95 3.00 11.49 -5.15
CA MET A 95 4.33 10.87 -5.04
C MET A 95 4.25 9.34 -4.88
N LEU A 96 3.35 8.85 -4.04
CA LEU A 96 3.17 7.41 -3.81
C LEU A 96 2.66 6.70 -5.08
N TRP A 97 1.71 7.32 -5.81
CA TRP A 97 1.24 6.80 -7.09
C TRP A 97 2.34 6.81 -8.15
N GLN A 98 3.15 7.86 -8.23
CA GLN A 98 4.28 7.91 -9.15
C GLN A 98 5.28 6.77 -8.90
N ALA A 99 5.58 6.46 -7.63
CA ALA A 99 6.45 5.34 -7.29
C ALA A 99 5.86 3.98 -7.71
N LEU A 100 4.54 3.78 -7.54
CA LEU A 100 3.85 2.59 -7.99
C LEU A 100 3.84 2.45 -9.52
N SER A 101 3.65 3.55 -10.25
CA SER A 101 3.67 3.58 -11.72
C SER A 101 5.07 3.35 -12.31
N GLY A 102 6.13 3.74 -11.60
CA GLY A 102 7.52 3.50 -12.04
C GLY A 102 8.04 2.08 -11.81
N THR A 103 7.22 1.20 -11.21
CA THR A 103 7.61 -0.19 -10.96
C THR A 103 7.06 -1.09 -12.07
N ASP A 104 7.94 -1.63 -12.94
CA ASP A 104 7.58 -2.52 -14.07
C ASP A 104 6.68 -3.70 -13.66
N ALA A 105 6.77 -4.14 -12.41
CA ALA A 105 5.96 -5.24 -11.89
C ALA A 105 4.46 -4.88 -11.68
N MET A 106 4.07 -3.60 -11.76
CA MET A 106 2.69 -3.15 -11.51
C MET A 106 1.93 -2.70 -12.76
N ALA A 107 2.56 -2.76 -13.94
CA ALA A 107 2.03 -2.20 -15.20
C ALA A 107 1.03 -3.09 -15.97
N ALA A 108 0.46 -4.15 -15.37
CA ALA A 108 -0.57 -4.99 -16.02
C ALA A 108 -1.62 -5.53 -15.02
#